data_AF-A0A966YM92-F1
#
_entry.id   AF-A0A966YM92-F1
#
_cell.length_a   1.000
_cell.length_b   1.000
_cell.length_c   1.000
_cell.angle_alpha   90.00
_cell.angle_beta   90.00
_cell.angle_gamma   90.00
#
_symmetry.space_group_name_H-M   'P 1'
#
loop_
_entity.id
_entity.type
_entity.pdbx_description
1 polymer ?
#
loop_
_entity_poly.entity_id
_entity_poly.type
_entity_poly.pdbx_seq_one_letter_code
_entity_poly.pdbx_strand_id
1 'polypeptide(L)'
;MSEVVVVAGMSGAGRSTAGNNLEDLGWFVMDNLPPALIPKVAELADGSGTTGDRLALVVGTGRQHEVVVPLIGDLRQQVERLQLVFLDASTEILVRRYESSRRRHPFEDVMSGTLTEVIEAERQALEPLRAEADLVIDTTDLNVHQLRSRMEEAFSAGGSETAMRTTVTSFGYKHGIPLDVDLVFDCRFLPNPHWVEELQPQTGLDEAVADYVLEQPVTGAFLARLERLLALILP
;
A
#
# COMPACT_ATOMS: atom_id res chain seq x y z
N MET A 1 19.70 -1.28 -15.20
CA MET A 1 19.69 -1.14 -13.73
C MET A 1 18.57 -2.03 -13.25
N SER A 2 18.89 -2.95 -12.35
CA SER A 2 17.93 -3.89 -11.79
C SER A 2 17.00 -3.18 -10.82
N GLU A 3 15.70 -3.40 -10.98
CA GLU A 3 14.65 -2.95 -10.04
C GLU A 3 14.29 -4.12 -9.14
N VAL A 4 14.28 -3.89 -7.83
CA VAL A 4 13.95 -4.93 -6.84
C VAL A 4 12.77 -4.48 -6.01
N VAL A 5 11.72 -5.28 -5.98
CA VAL A 5 10.56 -5.07 -5.12
C VAL A 5 10.52 -6.15 -4.07
N VAL A 6 10.45 -5.76 -2.81
CA VAL A 6 10.23 -6.68 -1.69
C VAL A 6 8.77 -6.55 -1.27
N VAL A 7 8.00 -7.64 -1.35
CA VAL A 7 6.61 -7.69 -0.89
C VAL A 7 6.56 -8.38 0.46
N ALA A 8 6.21 -7.60 1.48
CA ALA A 8 5.92 -8.05 2.83
C ALA A 8 4.46 -7.72 3.20
N GLY A 9 4.01 -8.15 4.37
CA GLY A 9 2.68 -7.84 4.85
C GLY A 9 2.09 -8.89 5.76
N MET A 10 0.94 -8.55 6.32
CA MET A 10 0.19 -9.42 7.21
C MET A 10 -0.20 -10.73 6.51
N SER A 11 -0.26 -11.80 7.29
CA SER A 11 -0.90 -13.04 6.86
C SER A 11 -2.32 -12.76 6.38
N GLY A 12 -2.66 -13.15 5.14
CA GLY A 12 -4.00 -12.93 4.58
C GLY A 12 -4.26 -11.54 3.98
N ALA A 13 -3.27 -10.62 3.98
CA ALA A 13 -3.38 -9.31 3.33
C ALA A 13 -3.22 -9.35 1.79
N GLY A 14 -3.08 -10.53 1.19
CA GLY A 14 -3.02 -10.66 -0.28
C GLY A 14 -1.62 -10.67 -0.88
N ARG A 15 -0.57 -11.00 -0.11
CA ARG A 15 0.82 -11.12 -0.60
C ARG A 15 0.96 -12.01 -1.83
N SER A 16 0.34 -13.20 -1.84
CA SER A 16 0.37 -14.09 -3.01
C SER A 16 -0.32 -13.47 -4.23
N THR A 17 -1.41 -12.72 -4.02
CA THR A 17 -2.08 -11.99 -5.10
C THR A 17 -1.19 -10.87 -5.65
N ALA A 18 -0.50 -10.14 -4.77
CA ALA A 18 0.45 -9.12 -5.18
C ALA A 18 1.65 -9.70 -5.94
N GLY A 19 2.17 -10.86 -5.50
CA GLY A 19 3.18 -11.62 -6.25
C GLY A 19 2.72 -11.97 -7.67
N ASN A 20 1.55 -12.58 -7.81
CA ASN A 20 1.00 -12.91 -9.12
C ASN A 20 0.79 -11.67 -10.00
N ASN A 21 0.35 -10.55 -9.42
CA ASN A 21 0.19 -9.30 -10.17
C ASN A 21 1.54 -8.75 -10.66
N LEU A 22 2.60 -8.86 -9.87
CA LEU A 22 3.95 -8.49 -10.29
C LEU A 22 4.46 -9.40 -11.40
N GLU A 23 4.19 -10.70 -11.34
CA GLU A 23 4.53 -11.65 -12.40
C GLU A 23 3.84 -11.26 -13.73
N ASP A 24 2.55 -10.93 -13.68
CA ASP A 24 1.79 -10.43 -14.83
C ASP A 24 2.38 -9.11 -15.40
N LEU A 25 3.01 -8.28 -14.56
CA LEU A 25 3.69 -7.04 -14.94
C LEU A 25 5.12 -7.28 -15.46
N GLY A 26 5.54 -8.54 -15.59
CA GLY A 26 6.85 -8.94 -16.12
C GLY A 26 7.98 -8.96 -15.10
N TRP A 27 7.66 -8.95 -13.80
CA TRP A 27 8.66 -9.13 -12.75
C TRP A 27 8.99 -10.60 -12.57
N PHE A 28 10.26 -10.91 -12.29
CA PHE A 28 10.66 -12.24 -11.87
C PHE A 28 10.35 -12.42 -10.38
N VAL A 29 9.30 -13.17 -10.06
CA VAL A 29 8.82 -13.32 -8.68
C VAL A 29 9.46 -14.55 -8.00
N MET A 30 10.08 -14.33 -6.85
CA MET A 30 10.54 -15.38 -5.94
C MET A 30 9.65 -15.39 -4.69
N ASP A 31 8.80 -16.41 -4.55
CA ASP A 31 7.92 -16.56 -3.38
C ASP A 31 8.57 -17.37 -2.26
N ASN A 32 8.26 -16.99 -1.02
CA ASN A 32 8.70 -17.65 0.21
C ASN A 32 10.22 -17.85 0.31
N LEU A 33 10.98 -16.83 -0.11
CA LEU A 33 12.44 -16.90 -0.09
C LEU A 33 12.96 -16.92 1.36
N PRO A 34 13.80 -17.90 1.75
CA PRO A 34 14.50 -17.87 3.02
C PRO A 34 15.34 -16.58 3.16
N PRO A 35 15.33 -15.88 4.31
CA PRO A 35 16.07 -14.64 4.51
C PRO A 35 17.56 -14.78 4.19
N ALA A 36 18.15 -15.94 4.49
CA ALA A 36 19.55 -16.23 4.19
C ALA A 36 19.92 -16.20 2.70
N LEU A 37 18.94 -16.24 1.78
CA LEU A 37 19.16 -16.17 0.34
C LEU A 37 18.93 -14.77 -0.23
N ILE A 38 18.33 -13.85 0.52
CA ILE A 38 18.06 -12.47 0.10
C ILE A 38 19.35 -11.78 -0.43
N PRO A 39 20.52 -11.85 0.25
CA PRO A 39 21.74 -11.22 -0.26
C PRO A 39 22.27 -11.83 -1.56
N LYS A 40 22.14 -13.15 -1.73
CA LYS A 40 22.57 -13.84 -2.98
C LYS A 40 21.73 -13.42 -4.18
N VAL A 41 20.49 -13.03 -3.92
CA VAL A 41 19.61 -12.53 -4.95
C VAL A 41 19.98 -11.10 -5.37
N ALA A 42 20.54 -10.31 -4.45
CA ALA A 42 21.15 -9.01 -4.78
C ALA A 42 22.35 -9.17 -5.72
N GLU A 43 23.23 -10.16 -5.46
CA GLU A 43 24.36 -10.47 -6.34
C GLU A 43 23.89 -10.88 -7.75
N LEU A 44 22.77 -11.59 -7.85
CA LEU A 44 22.14 -11.95 -9.13
C LEU A 44 21.55 -10.74 -9.85
N ALA A 45 21.08 -9.74 -9.12
CA ALA A 45 20.57 -8.49 -9.69
C ALA A 45 21.69 -7.57 -10.22
N ASP A 46 22.91 -7.69 -9.70
CA ASP A 46 24.10 -6.94 -10.14
C ASP A 46 24.89 -7.67 -11.26
N GLY A 47 24.82 -9.01 -11.28
CA GLY A 47 25.45 -9.87 -12.28
C GLY A 47 24.69 -9.93 -13.61
N SER A 48 25.20 -9.20 -14.61
CA SER A 48 24.77 -9.22 -16.01
C SER A 48 24.25 -10.58 -16.55
N GLY A 49 23.00 -10.61 -17.05
CA GLY A 49 22.81 -11.04 -18.43
C GLY A 49 21.58 -11.86 -18.87
N THR A 50 20.80 -12.54 -18.03
CA THR A 50 19.82 -13.51 -18.60
C THR A 50 18.50 -13.73 -17.88
N THR A 51 18.22 -13.17 -16.70
CA THR A 51 16.90 -13.37 -16.07
C THR A 51 16.47 -12.19 -15.20
N GLY A 52 15.80 -11.21 -15.82
CA GLY A 52 14.98 -10.20 -15.17
C GLY A 52 15.72 -8.94 -14.69
N ASP A 53 15.61 -7.85 -15.45
CA ASP A 53 15.92 -6.49 -14.96
C ASP A 53 14.96 -6.04 -13.84
N ARG A 54 13.93 -6.85 -13.54
CA ARG A 54 12.88 -6.60 -12.55
C ARG A 54 12.67 -7.85 -11.72
N LEU A 55 12.95 -7.75 -10.43
CA LEU A 55 12.92 -8.86 -9.48
C LEU A 55 11.96 -8.55 -8.34
N ALA A 56 11.06 -9.46 -8.03
CA ALA A 56 10.12 -9.34 -6.93
C ALA A 56 10.37 -10.45 -5.90
N LEU A 57 10.58 -10.07 -4.64
CA LEU A 57 10.83 -10.97 -3.51
C LEU A 57 9.63 -10.95 -2.58
N VAL A 58 8.87 -12.03 -2.53
CA VAL A 58 7.77 -12.15 -1.56
C VAL A 58 8.32 -12.77 -0.30
N VAL A 59 8.35 -11.99 0.78
CA VAL A 59 8.87 -12.44 2.07
C VAL A 59 7.85 -13.39 2.70
N GLY A 60 8.32 -14.59 3.07
CA GLY A 60 7.53 -15.64 3.71
C GLY A 60 6.97 -15.23 5.08
N THR A 61 5.89 -15.89 5.48
CA THR A 61 5.29 -15.69 6.82
C THR A 61 6.06 -16.41 7.92
N GLY A 62 6.31 -15.73 9.03
CA GLY A 62 6.78 -16.36 10.27
C GLY A 62 7.82 -15.56 11.07
N ARG A 63 8.57 -16.26 11.93
CA ARG A 63 9.60 -15.73 12.85
C ARG A 63 10.84 -15.11 12.19
N GLN A 64 10.82 -14.95 10.88
CA GLN A 64 11.96 -14.49 10.11
C GLN A 64 12.00 -12.96 9.96
N HIS A 65 10.95 -12.25 10.38
CA HIS A 65 10.84 -10.79 10.29
C HIS A 65 11.98 -10.04 11.01
N GLU A 66 12.43 -10.51 12.18
CA GLU A 66 13.56 -9.90 12.91
C GLU A 66 14.86 -9.93 12.11
N VAL A 67 15.03 -10.95 11.26
CA VAL A 67 16.21 -11.11 10.41
C VAL A 67 16.03 -10.37 9.08
N VAL A 68 14.79 -10.20 8.61
CA VAL A 68 14.47 -9.58 7.32
C VAL A 68 14.72 -8.07 7.33
N VAL A 69 14.41 -7.37 8.43
CA VAL A 69 14.63 -5.90 8.52
C VAL A 69 16.10 -5.51 8.26
N PRO A 70 17.10 -6.06 8.97
CA PRO A 70 18.50 -5.71 8.72
C PRO A 70 18.95 -6.14 7.31
N LEU A 71 18.46 -7.27 6.80
CA LEU A 71 18.77 -7.72 5.44
C LEU A 71 18.24 -6.77 4.37
N ILE A 72 17.05 -6.19 4.56
CA ILE A 72 16.52 -5.15 3.65
C ILE A 72 17.38 -3.89 3.73
N GLY A 73 17.84 -3.52 4.93
CA GLY A 73 18.80 -2.42 5.12
C GLY A 73 20.09 -2.64 4.35
N ASP A 74 20.65 -3.85 4.39
CA ASP A 74 21.85 -4.22 3.62
C ASP A 74 21.57 -4.22 2.11
N LEU A 75 20.42 -4.74 1.68
CA LEU A 75 20.00 -4.70 0.26
C LEU A 75 19.87 -3.29 -0.28
N ARG A 76 19.31 -2.35 0.50
CA ARG A 76 19.19 -0.94 0.11
C ARG A 76 20.56 -0.29 -0.18
N GLN A 77 21.64 -0.81 0.39
CA GLN A 77 23.00 -0.32 0.11
C GLN A 77 23.58 -0.90 -1.20
N GLN A 78 23.07 -2.04 -1.66
CA GLN A 78 23.57 -2.76 -2.83
C GLN A 78 22.72 -2.51 -4.09
N VAL A 79 21.43 -2.24 -3.92
CA VAL A 79 20.47 -2.05 -5.01
C VAL A 79 19.92 -0.63 -4.97
N GLU A 80 20.26 0.18 -5.97
CA GLU A 80 19.81 1.58 -6.05
C GLU A 80 18.28 1.73 -6.14
N ARG A 81 17.59 0.77 -6.78
CA ARG A 81 16.14 0.79 -6.99
C ARG A 81 15.42 -0.32 -6.22
N LEU A 82 15.56 -0.30 -4.90
CA LEU A 82 14.80 -1.17 -4.02
C LEU A 82 13.53 -0.48 -3.53
N GLN A 83 12.38 -1.16 -3.61
CA GLN A 83 11.12 -0.73 -3.01
C GLN A 83 10.53 -1.83 -2.12
N LEU A 84 10.27 -1.52 -0.86
CA LEU A 84 9.57 -2.37 0.09
C LEU A 84 8.07 -2.02 0.10
N VAL A 85 7.24 -2.97 -0.31
CA VAL A 85 5.78 -2.91 -0.23
C VAL A 85 5.30 -3.71 0.96
N PHE A 86 4.48 -3.11 1.81
CA PHE A 86 3.83 -3.77 2.93
C PHE A 86 2.32 -3.82 2.72
N LEU A 87 1.74 -5.02 2.70
CA LEU A 87 0.30 -5.23 2.60
C LEU A 87 -0.31 -5.39 3.98
N ASP A 88 -1.29 -4.56 4.30
CA ASP A 88 -2.03 -4.60 5.56
C ASP A 88 -3.53 -4.79 5.33
N ALA A 89 -4.25 -5.19 6.37
CA ALA A 89 -5.70 -5.14 6.45
C ALA A 89 -6.14 -5.13 7.93
N SER A 90 -7.36 -4.69 8.18
CA SER A 90 -7.95 -4.73 9.51
C SER A 90 -8.03 -6.16 10.04
N THR A 91 -7.85 -6.31 11.35
CA THR A 91 -7.87 -7.62 12.02
C THR A 91 -9.17 -8.37 11.76
N GLU A 92 -10.32 -7.68 11.71
CA GLU A 92 -11.61 -8.28 11.39
C GLU A 92 -11.64 -8.90 9.97
N ILE A 93 -11.08 -8.21 8.98
CA ILE A 93 -11.02 -8.71 7.61
C ILE A 93 -10.04 -9.87 7.49
N LEU A 94 -8.89 -9.80 8.16
CA LEU A 94 -7.91 -10.89 8.17
C LEU A 94 -8.49 -12.18 8.78
N VAL A 95 -9.21 -12.07 9.89
CA VAL A 95 -9.94 -13.20 10.50
C VAL A 95 -10.91 -13.82 9.49
N ARG A 96 -11.77 -13.02 8.84
CA ARG A 96 -12.73 -13.51 7.83
C ARG A 96 -12.05 -14.18 6.64
N ARG A 97 -10.95 -13.62 6.13
CA ARG A 97 -10.16 -14.20 5.03
C ARG A 97 -9.53 -15.53 5.41
N TYR A 98 -9.05 -15.67 6.65
CA TYR A 98 -8.52 -16.94 7.14
C TYR A 98 -9.59 -18.01 7.30
N GLU A 99 -10.71 -17.67 7.95
CA GLU A 99 -11.84 -18.58 8.14
C GLU A 99 -12.41 -19.09 6.81
N SER A 100 -12.51 -18.21 5.80
CA SER A 100 -12.96 -18.58 4.46
C SER A 100 -11.96 -19.44 3.68
N SER A 101 -10.64 -19.21 3.85
CA SER A 101 -9.61 -19.99 3.18
C SER A 101 -9.39 -21.39 3.76
N ARG A 102 -9.84 -21.64 5.01
CA ARG A 102 -9.60 -22.87 5.80
C ARG A 102 -8.11 -23.27 5.91
N ARG A 103 -7.18 -22.34 5.65
CA ARG A 103 -5.74 -22.58 5.82
C ARG A 103 -5.37 -22.31 7.28
N ARG A 104 -4.42 -23.09 7.82
CA ARG A 104 -3.86 -22.83 9.15
C ARG A 104 -3.04 -21.54 9.14
N HIS A 105 -3.09 -20.79 10.21
CA HIS A 105 -2.32 -19.56 10.33
C HIS A 105 -0.83 -19.90 10.56
N PRO A 106 0.13 -19.30 9.85
CA PRO A 106 1.57 -19.59 10.02
C PRO A 106 2.11 -19.35 11.44
N PHE A 107 1.42 -18.52 12.23
CA PHE A 107 1.75 -18.23 13.63
C PHE A 107 1.00 -19.10 14.66
N GLU A 108 0.04 -19.95 14.25
CA GLU A 108 -0.66 -20.90 15.15
C GLU A 108 0.29 -21.96 15.73
N ASP A 109 1.39 -22.27 15.05
CA ASP A 109 2.42 -23.20 15.54
C ASP A 109 3.24 -22.65 16.72
N VAL A 110 3.07 -21.35 17.04
CA VAL A 110 3.91 -20.62 18.00
C VAL A 110 3.13 -20.13 19.22
N MET A 111 1.87 -19.73 19.05
CA MET A 111 1.00 -19.35 20.16
C MET A 111 -0.34 -20.06 20.07
N SER A 112 -0.73 -20.68 21.19
CA SER A 112 -2.10 -21.15 21.40
C SER A 112 -2.95 -19.97 21.85
N GLY A 113 -3.88 -19.53 20.99
CA GLY A 113 -4.76 -18.40 21.25
C GLY A 113 -5.87 -18.34 20.21
N THR A 114 -6.77 -17.36 20.34
CA THR A 114 -7.75 -17.06 19.31
C THR A 114 -7.05 -16.50 18.06
N LEU A 115 -7.62 -16.74 16.87
CA LEU A 115 -7.06 -16.23 15.60
C LEU A 115 -6.80 -14.70 15.64
N THR A 116 -7.66 -13.97 16.34
CA THR A 116 -7.50 -12.53 16.58
C THR A 116 -6.23 -12.19 17.36
N GLU A 117 -5.94 -12.90 18.45
CA GLU A 117 -4.71 -12.68 19.25
C GLU A 117 -3.45 -13.01 18.44
N VAL A 118 -3.52 -14.06 17.61
CA VAL A 118 -2.42 -14.47 16.74
C VAL A 118 -2.12 -13.41 15.68
N ILE A 119 -3.15 -12.84 15.05
CA ILE A 119 -3.01 -11.75 14.07
C ILE A 119 -2.46 -10.49 14.73
N GLU A 120 -2.90 -10.14 15.93
CA GLU A 120 -2.42 -8.95 16.63
C GLU A 120 -0.95 -9.09 17.07
N ALA A 121 -0.55 -10.29 17.53
CA ALA A 121 0.84 -10.58 17.81
C ALA A 121 1.73 -10.52 16.55
N GLU A 122 1.23 -11.02 15.42
CA GLU A 122 1.92 -10.88 14.12
C GLU A 122 2.05 -9.41 13.72
N ARG A 123 1.02 -8.59 13.93
CA ARG A 123 1.05 -7.16 13.63
C ARG A 123 2.15 -6.45 14.41
N GLN A 124 2.22 -6.68 15.72
CA GLN A 124 3.27 -6.13 16.57
C GLN A 124 4.67 -6.57 16.13
N ALA A 125 4.81 -7.84 15.73
CA ALA A 125 6.07 -8.39 15.24
C ALA A 125 6.51 -7.77 13.90
N LEU A 126 5.56 -7.46 13.02
CA LEU A 126 5.83 -6.87 11.70
C LEU A 126 5.89 -5.33 11.70
N GLU A 127 5.59 -4.67 12.82
CA GLU A 127 5.61 -3.21 12.94
C GLU A 127 6.95 -2.59 12.50
N PRO A 128 8.14 -3.12 12.87
CA PRO A 128 9.41 -2.58 12.39
C PRO A 128 9.56 -2.68 10.86
N LEU A 129 9.05 -3.75 10.27
CA LEU A 129 9.11 -3.95 8.81
C LEU A 129 8.12 -3.03 8.09
N ARG A 130 6.95 -2.79 8.68
CA ARG A 130 5.98 -1.81 8.19
C ARG A 130 6.54 -0.39 8.23
N ALA A 131 7.26 -0.02 9.30
CA ALA A 131 7.84 1.30 9.46
C ALA A 131 8.90 1.62 8.39
N GLU A 132 9.63 0.61 7.91
CA GLU A 132 10.64 0.74 6.85
C GLU A 132 10.06 0.64 5.42
N ALA A 133 8.75 0.43 5.28
CA ALA A 133 8.11 0.22 3.98
C ALA A 133 8.01 1.53 3.19
N ASP A 134 8.39 1.48 1.92
CA ASP A 134 8.24 2.62 1.00
C ASP A 134 6.79 2.78 0.53
N LEU A 135 6.01 1.69 0.55
CA LEU A 135 4.60 1.70 0.21
C LEU A 135 3.81 0.76 1.12
N VAL A 136 2.84 1.31 1.86
CA VAL A 136 1.86 0.51 2.59
C VAL A 136 0.54 0.48 1.80
N ILE A 137 0.03 -0.71 1.50
CA ILE A 137 -1.26 -0.89 0.83
C ILE A 137 -2.23 -1.50 1.83
N ASP A 138 -3.22 -0.71 2.25
CA ASP A 138 -4.37 -1.22 3.00
C ASP A 138 -5.31 -1.98 2.04
N THR A 139 -5.49 -3.26 2.31
CA THR A 139 -6.34 -4.17 1.55
C THR A 139 -7.69 -4.44 2.23
N THR A 140 -8.02 -3.76 3.33
CA THR A 140 -9.25 -3.95 4.12
C THR A 140 -10.50 -4.00 3.25
N ASP A 141 -10.71 -2.96 2.43
CA ASP A 141 -11.88 -2.83 1.56
C ASP A 141 -11.59 -3.15 0.09
N LEU A 142 -10.41 -3.72 -0.20
CA LEU A 142 -10.01 -4.05 -1.56
C LEU A 142 -10.40 -5.47 -1.93
N ASN A 143 -11.01 -5.62 -3.10
CA ASN A 143 -11.13 -6.89 -3.79
C ASN A 143 -9.86 -7.21 -4.62
N VAL A 144 -9.79 -8.42 -5.17
CA VAL A 144 -8.63 -8.91 -5.94
C VAL A 144 -8.32 -8.02 -7.16
N HIS A 145 -9.34 -7.52 -7.85
CA HIS A 145 -9.17 -6.65 -9.03
C HIS A 145 -8.69 -5.26 -8.63
N GLN A 146 -9.21 -4.69 -7.54
CA GLN A 146 -8.75 -3.39 -7.03
C GLN A 146 -7.32 -3.45 -6.50
N LEU A 147 -6.94 -4.55 -5.83
CA LEU A 147 -5.55 -4.78 -5.44
C LEU A 147 -4.65 -4.89 -6.68
N ARG A 148 -5.11 -5.56 -7.74
CA ARG A 148 -4.40 -5.61 -9.02
C ARG A 148 -4.20 -4.21 -9.60
N SER A 149 -5.25 -3.41 -9.72
CA SER A 149 -5.13 -2.03 -10.23
C SER A 149 -4.17 -1.19 -9.38
N ARG A 150 -4.20 -1.31 -8.05
CA ARG A 150 -3.25 -0.63 -7.15
C ARG A 150 -1.79 -1.06 -7.38
N MET A 151 -1.56 -2.35 -7.65
CA MET A 151 -0.23 -2.88 -7.96
C MET A 151 0.22 -2.44 -9.36
N GLU A 152 -0.68 -2.46 -10.35
CA GLU A 152 -0.43 -1.95 -11.70
C GLU A 152 -0.10 -0.45 -11.66
N GLU A 153 -0.86 0.37 -10.95
CA GLU A 153 -0.57 1.80 -10.76
C GLU A 153 0.80 2.03 -10.11
N ALA A 154 1.18 1.19 -9.13
CA ALA A 154 2.44 1.33 -8.42
C ALA A 154 3.66 0.85 -9.24
N PHE A 155 3.48 -0.14 -10.13
CA PHE A 155 4.59 -0.86 -10.79
C PHE A 155 4.52 -0.90 -12.31
N SER A 156 3.57 -0.20 -12.94
CA SER A 156 3.48 -0.11 -14.40
C SER A 156 4.71 0.56 -15.00
N ALA A 157 5.23 -0.06 -16.05
CA ALA A 157 6.45 0.34 -16.74
C ALA A 157 6.26 1.69 -17.45
N GLY A 158 6.79 2.78 -16.90
CA GLY A 158 6.82 4.05 -17.63
C GLY A 158 7.37 5.26 -16.87
N GLY A 159 8.69 5.34 -16.74
CA GLY A 159 9.42 6.60 -16.48
C GLY A 159 9.57 6.94 -15.00
N SER A 160 10.75 6.71 -14.43
CA SER A 160 11.83 7.71 -14.33
C SER A 160 11.60 8.68 -13.17
N GLU A 161 12.57 8.65 -12.27
CA GLU A 161 12.70 9.43 -11.03
C GLU A 161 11.78 8.98 -9.90
N THR A 162 12.38 8.92 -8.72
CA THR A 162 11.74 8.97 -7.41
C THR A 162 10.79 10.16 -7.32
N ALA A 163 9.65 10.09 -8.02
CA ALA A 163 8.61 11.10 -7.97
C ALA A 163 7.87 10.95 -6.64
N MET A 164 7.63 12.06 -5.96
CA MET A 164 6.87 12.09 -4.72
C MET A 164 5.46 11.55 -5.00
N ARG A 165 5.10 10.43 -4.36
CA ARG A 165 3.76 9.86 -4.45
C ARG A 165 2.81 10.66 -3.56
N THR A 166 1.89 11.39 -4.16
CA THR A 166 0.86 12.16 -3.44
C THR A 166 -0.44 11.36 -3.40
N THR A 167 -1.03 11.19 -2.21
CA THR A 167 -2.34 10.54 -2.03
C THR A 167 -3.36 11.57 -1.56
N VAL A 168 -4.53 11.61 -2.21
CA VAL A 168 -5.64 12.50 -1.83
C VAL A 168 -6.77 11.64 -1.31
N THR A 169 -7.24 11.94 -0.09
CA THR A 169 -8.33 11.21 0.55
C THR A 169 -9.34 12.19 1.13
N SER A 170 -10.62 11.92 0.91
CA SER A 170 -11.72 12.66 1.54
C SER A 170 -12.17 11.94 2.81
N PHE A 171 -12.48 12.70 3.85
CA PHE A 171 -12.98 12.17 5.12
C PHE A 171 -14.08 13.07 5.69
N GLY A 172 -14.86 12.54 6.64
CA GLY A 172 -15.85 13.31 7.39
C GLY A 172 -15.42 13.47 8.85
N TYR A 173 -15.39 14.71 9.37
CA TYR A 173 -14.99 14.99 10.76
C TYR A 173 -15.72 14.17 11.83
N LYS A 174 -16.95 13.72 11.57
CA LYS A 174 -17.70 12.83 12.47
C LYS A 174 -17.03 11.46 12.70
N HIS A 175 -16.12 11.06 11.82
CA HIS A 175 -15.36 9.81 11.86
C HIS A 175 -13.92 9.98 12.35
N GLY A 176 -13.54 11.19 12.77
CA GLY A 176 -12.16 11.54 13.10
C GLY A 176 -11.32 11.91 11.89
N ILE A 177 -10.12 12.43 12.14
CA ILE A 177 -9.13 12.71 11.12
C ILE A 177 -8.30 11.43 10.91
N PRO A 178 -8.02 10.99 9.67
CA PRO A 178 -7.12 9.88 9.42
C PRO A 178 -5.76 10.10 10.11
N LEU A 179 -5.12 9.03 10.57
CA LEU A 179 -3.87 9.13 11.34
C LEU A 179 -2.64 9.33 10.43
N ASP A 180 -2.78 9.05 9.15
CA ASP A 180 -1.75 8.96 8.12
C ASP A 180 -1.83 10.11 7.10
N VAL A 181 -2.13 11.32 7.56
CA VAL A 181 -2.22 12.53 6.69
C VAL A 181 -1.22 13.61 7.11
N ASP A 182 -0.49 14.15 6.13
CA ASP A 182 0.43 15.27 6.35
C ASP A 182 -0.26 16.63 6.31
N LEU A 183 -1.28 16.76 5.45
CA LEU A 183 -2.02 18.00 5.21
C LEU A 183 -3.52 17.76 5.33
N VAL A 184 -4.20 18.63 6.07
CA VAL A 184 -5.66 18.59 6.25
C VAL A 184 -6.26 19.93 5.81
N PHE A 185 -7.19 19.87 4.86
CA PHE A 185 -7.93 21.02 4.36
C PHE A 185 -9.41 20.90 4.75
N ASP A 186 -9.90 21.83 5.57
CA ASP A 186 -11.31 21.86 5.98
C ASP A 186 -12.18 22.53 4.92
N CYS A 187 -13.03 21.76 4.25
CA CYS A 187 -13.94 22.25 3.20
C CYS A 187 -15.35 22.59 3.71
N ARG A 188 -15.63 22.54 5.03
CA ARG A 188 -17.00 22.76 5.57
C ARG A 188 -17.55 24.18 5.36
N PHE A 189 -16.70 25.13 4.99
CA PHE A 189 -17.11 26.50 4.68
C PHE A 189 -17.68 26.65 3.25
N LEU A 190 -17.51 25.63 2.39
CA LEU A 190 -18.05 25.65 1.04
C LEU A 190 -19.58 25.48 1.04
N PRO A 191 -20.28 25.97 0.00
CA PRO A 191 -21.71 25.77 -0.15
C PRO A 191 -22.05 24.29 -0.14
N ASN A 192 -22.96 23.91 0.76
CA ASN A 192 -23.24 22.52 1.05
C ASN A 192 -24.30 21.97 0.06
N PRO A 193 -24.00 20.94 -0.74
CA PRO A 193 -24.96 20.37 -1.69
C PRO A 193 -26.18 19.72 -1.02
N HIS A 194 -26.12 19.38 0.28
CA HIS A 194 -27.27 18.83 1.02
C HIS A 194 -28.47 19.78 1.15
N TRP A 195 -28.34 21.06 0.81
CA TRP A 195 -29.46 21.99 0.78
C TRP A 195 -30.28 21.89 -0.53
N VAL A 196 -29.78 21.16 -1.52
CA VAL A 196 -30.47 20.86 -2.77
C VAL A 196 -31.00 19.43 -2.65
N GLU A 197 -32.33 19.28 -2.64
CA GLU A 197 -33.00 18.01 -2.34
C GLU A 197 -32.60 16.92 -3.35
N GLU A 198 -32.42 17.30 -4.61
CA GLU A 198 -32.02 16.41 -5.70
C GLU A 198 -30.58 15.89 -5.58
N LEU A 199 -29.70 16.65 -4.89
CA LEU A 199 -28.29 16.30 -4.70
C LEU A 199 -28.03 15.54 -3.40
N GLN A 200 -28.96 15.62 -2.43
CA GLN A 200 -28.81 14.99 -1.11
C GLN A 200 -28.49 13.48 -1.15
N PRO A 201 -29.09 12.65 -2.03
CA PRO A 201 -28.79 11.21 -2.07
C PRO A 201 -27.52 10.88 -2.86
N GLN A 202 -26.90 11.87 -3.52
CA GLN A 202 -25.75 11.69 -4.40
C GLN A 202 -24.43 11.91 -3.66
N THR A 203 -23.32 11.60 -4.32
CA THR A 203 -21.96 11.73 -3.83
C THR A 203 -21.19 12.78 -4.64
N GLY A 204 -20.06 13.25 -4.13
CA GLY A 204 -19.18 14.15 -4.89
C GLY A 204 -18.55 13.55 -6.16
N LEU A 205 -18.78 12.26 -6.44
CA LEU A 205 -18.37 11.61 -7.69
C LEU A 205 -19.44 11.73 -8.78
N ASP A 206 -20.68 12.09 -8.41
CA ASP A 206 -21.77 12.31 -9.35
C ASP A 206 -21.65 13.71 -9.98
N GLU A 207 -21.78 13.79 -11.30
CA GLU A 207 -21.57 15.02 -12.09
C GLU A 207 -22.39 16.20 -11.57
N ALA A 208 -23.66 15.96 -11.21
CA ALA A 208 -24.55 17.01 -10.70
C ALA A 208 -24.08 17.62 -9.36
N VAL A 209 -23.45 16.83 -8.49
CA VAL A 209 -22.87 17.34 -7.23
C VAL A 209 -21.56 18.06 -7.50
N ALA A 210 -20.73 17.51 -8.39
CA ALA A 210 -19.46 18.11 -8.77
C ALA A 210 -19.67 19.50 -9.39
N ASP A 211 -20.57 19.62 -10.35
CA ASP A 211 -20.93 20.88 -11.01
C ASP A 211 -21.44 21.89 -9.99
N TYR A 212 -22.40 21.49 -9.14
CA TYR A 212 -22.94 22.38 -8.10
C TYR A 212 -21.86 22.96 -7.19
N VAL A 213 -20.87 22.15 -6.77
CA VAL A 213 -19.80 22.59 -5.86
C VAL A 213 -18.75 23.42 -6.60
N LEU A 214 -18.37 23.05 -7.82
CA LEU A 214 -17.32 23.70 -8.60
C LEU A 214 -17.75 25.02 -9.22
N GLU A 215 -19.03 25.19 -9.55
CA GLU A 215 -19.60 26.45 -10.05
C GLU A 215 -19.62 27.57 -8.99
N GLN A 216 -19.44 27.23 -7.71
CA GLN A 216 -19.44 28.22 -6.64
C GLN A 216 -18.18 29.10 -6.72
N PRO A 217 -18.32 30.44 -6.73
CA PRO A 217 -17.18 31.36 -6.82
C PRO A 217 -16.14 31.16 -5.72
N VAL A 218 -16.59 30.81 -4.50
CA VAL A 218 -15.72 30.53 -3.35
C VAL A 218 -14.91 29.25 -3.54
N THR A 219 -15.50 28.21 -4.16
CA THR A 219 -14.80 26.95 -4.45
C THR A 219 -13.67 27.18 -5.44
N GLY A 220 -13.95 27.86 -6.56
CA GLY A 220 -12.92 28.19 -7.55
C GLY A 220 -11.79 29.03 -6.95
N ALA A 221 -12.13 30.03 -6.11
CA ALA A 221 -11.15 30.86 -5.42
C ALA A 221 -10.29 30.08 -4.41
N PHE A 222 -10.88 29.07 -3.73
CA PHE A 222 -10.19 28.20 -2.80
C PHE A 222 -9.24 27.25 -3.53
N LEU A 223 -9.73 26.53 -4.54
CA LEU A 223 -8.93 25.60 -5.35
C LEU A 223 -7.72 26.29 -5.98
N ALA A 224 -7.89 27.47 -6.56
CA ALA A 224 -6.77 28.22 -7.16
C ALA A 224 -5.67 28.60 -6.14
N ARG A 225 -6.02 28.79 -4.86
CA ARG A 225 -5.03 29.06 -3.80
C ARG A 225 -4.40 27.78 -3.29
N LEU A 226 -5.20 26.73 -3.15
CA LEU A 226 -4.75 25.41 -2.74
C LEU A 226 -3.75 24.83 -3.75
N GLU A 227 -4.05 24.89 -5.04
CA GLU A 227 -3.16 24.45 -6.12
C GLU A 227 -1.83 25.20 -6.10
N ARG A 228 -1.83 26.51 -5.86
CA ARG A 228 -0.59 27.30 -5.72
C ARG A 228 0.23 26.91 -4.50
N LEU A 229 -0.43 26.58 -3.39
CA LEU A 229 0.25 26.08 -2.19
C LEU A 229 0.87 24.71 -2.48
N LEU A 230 0.10 23.79 -3.07
CA LEU A 230 0.56 22.45 -3.42
C LEU A 230 1.73 22.51 -4.41
N ALA A 231 1.66 23.36 -5.44
CA ALA A 231 2.76 23.56 -6.40
C ALA A 231 4.03 24.18 -5.78
N LEU A 232 3.92 24.81 -4.60
CA LEU A 232 5.08 25.34 -3.87
C LEU A 232 5.77 24.27 -3.02
N ILE A 233 5.00 23.31 -2.48
CA ILE A 233 5.49 22.34 -1.49
C ILE A 233 5.71 20.94 -2.06
N LEU A 234 5.10 20.62 -3.21
CA LEU A 234 5.32 19.38 -3.94
C LEU A 234 6.41 19.60 -5.01
N PRO A 235 7.32 18.64 -5.21
CA PRO A 235 8.41 18.72 -6.19
C PRO A 235 7.93 18.64 -7.65
#